data_AF-A0A7C5KE93-F1
#
_entry.id   AF-A0A7C5KE93-F1
#
_cell.length_a   1.000
_cell.length_b   1.000
_cell.length_c   1.000
_cell.angle_alpha   90.00
_cell.angle_beta   90.00
_cell.angle_gamma   90.00
#
_symmetry.space_group_name_H-M   'P 1'
#
loop_
_entity.id
_entity.type
_entity.pdbx_description
1 polymer ?
#
loop_
_entity_poly.entity_id
_entity_poly.type
_entity_poly.pdbx_seq_one_letter_code
_entity_poly.pdbx_strand_id
1 'polypeptide(L)'
;MARSRMGIRRSFLRAVALLPVLLALGLPGSLSAQAGGGEDSFASDLQEARRLVFRGRLARASMLLKDILASGGPEEPPEERPSPDVSARAAALMARVRLMRGQVAQGLSLVEEFLKKGHPRVDLLLVKGDLLAQVGRYRDAAAAYASASDLDPLNTESRFKRGLMSWTVGARKEARARWKEAVRLGEERKLTRGRDLLFLGKSLERLGRHEEASDLYLEADKLSPLDHDPAVALGNLYFLVYGEVAGYPSGAKEFRRVLRPDKGDPGYVPALLGLFKIYRFNLFRDPSKTESFLDRALARDPGRPETLSLLAGWRIEDRRYAEARTALEKALKRNPNHVPSLSQLYALEWLTRGAKAAAPLRERALSIQPGSPLPDTVLGRHLIHHYRFPEAEPILRRALSLDPEYVPALDALGKVLIYTGRGKEGRKCLEKADSLQEGFVNAPRHNAIEVEKKIEEEYRSWKVGDFVFWMHPSEAPVLLHFLPALYERARASFRARYGYAPKGPIRVEVFHSFGDFSVRTVNFRGFGALGACFGGLITSVSPSAPKLRDKFSWAATAWHEFAHTVTLGLSRHRIPRWFTEGISVYEETVCNPACARHMERDLVDALYNGVLPRVDRFNTWFRGRRVLFAY
;
A
#
# COMPACT_ATOMS: atom_id res chain seq x y z
N MET A 1 15.02 24.13 21.56
CA MET A 1 16.44 24.02 21.92
C MET A 1 16.63 22.72 22.68
N ALA A 2 17.44 21.80 22.13
CA ALA A 2 18.17 20.72 22.80
C ALA A 2 18.79 19.87 21.68
N ARG A 3 20.01 20.26 21.26
CA ARG A 3 20.82 19.52 20.30
C ARG A 3 21.58 18.44 21.08
N SER A 4 21.36 17.18 20.75
CA SER A 4 22.25 16.07 21.12
C SER A 4 23.02 15.63 19.87
N ARG A 5 24.34 15.59 20.01
CA ARG A 5 25.34 15.34 18.98
C ARG A 5 25.54 13.83 18.82
N MET A 6 25.45 13.32 17.59
CA MET A 6 26.18 12.10 17.20
C MET A 6 27.06 12.45 16.00
N GLY A 7 28.35 12.51 16.27
CA GLY A 7 29.39 12.67 15.27
C GLY A 7 29.71 11.32 14.63
N ILE A 8 29.77 11.29 13.30
CA ILE A 8 30.45 10.24 12.56
C ILE A 8 31.51 10.91 11.70
N ARG A 9 32.75 10.45 11.90
CA ARG A 9 33.99 10.94 11.31
C ARG A 9 33.95 10.85 9.79
N ARG A 10 34.35 11.93 9.12
CA ARG A 10 34.72 11.99 7.70
C ARG A 10 36.23 12.12 7.58
N SER A 11 36.87 11.14 6.93
CA SER A 11 38.23 11.19 6.37
C SER A 11 38.49 9.83 5.72
N PHE A 12 39.19 9.64 4.60
CA PHE A 12 39.76 10.47 3.54
C PHE A 12 40.19 9.48 2.42
N LEU A 13 40.10 9.84 1.14
CA LEU A 13 41.18 9.75 0.11
C LEU A 13 40.63 9.86 -1.33
N ARG A 14 40.98 11.01 -1.93
CA ARG A 14 41.29 11.27 -3.36
C ARG A 14 42.46 10.36 -3.79
N ALA A 15 42.83 10.09 -5.03
CA ALA A 15 42.39 10.33 -6.41
C ALA A 15 43.42 9.55 -7.28
N VAL A 16 43.08 9.11 -8.50
CA VAL A 16 43.95 9.19 -9.69
C VAL A 16 43.04 9.11 -10.93
N ALA A 17 43.24 10.04 -11.85
CA ALA A 17 42.63 10.12 -13.17
C ALA A 17 43.51 9.42 -14.22
N LEU A 18 42.90 8.90 -15.31
CA LEU A 18 43.37 9.00 -16.70
C LEU A 18 42.43 8.20 -17.65
N LEU A 19 41.83 8.91 -18.62
CA LEU A 19 41.40 8.41 -19.94
C LEU A 19 42.59 8.57 -20.92
N PRO A 20 42.68 7.95 -22.13
CA PRO A 20 41.60 7.88 -23.14
C PRO A 20 41.54 6.67 -24.13
N VAL A 21 40.35 6.48 -24.74
CA VAL A 21 40.03 6.21 -26.18
C VAL A 21 40.57 4.94 -26.91
N LEU A 22 39.68 4.08 -27.45
CA LEU A 22 39.48 3.78 -28.90
C LEU A 22 38.54 2.57 -29.18
N LEU A 23 37.69 2.80 -30.20
CA LEU A 23 36.96 1.92 -31.14
C LEU A 23 36.22 0.64 -30.71
N ALA A 24 34.91 0.68 -30.95
CA ALA A 24 34.08 -0.48 -31.23
C ALA A 24 33.88 -0.63 -32.76
N LEU A 25 34.30 -1.77 -33.32
CA LEU A 25 33.82 -2.32 -34.59
C LEU A 25 33.94 -3.85 -34.53
N GLY A 26 32.87 -4.57 -34.89
CA GLY A 26 32.91 -6.01 -35.22
C GLY A 26 31.87 -6.91 -34.52
N LEU A 27 30.74 -7.16 -35.19
CA LEU A 27 30.02 -8.45 -35.18
C LEU A 27 30.43 -9.23 -36.45
N PRO A 28 30.09 -10.51 -36.64
CA PRO A 28 30.01 -11.65 -35.71
C PRO A 28 30.90 -12.82 -36.22
N GLY A 29 31.48 -13.61 -35.30
CA GLY A 29 32.25 -14.82 -35.62
C GLY A 29 31.54 -16.08 -35.13
N SER A 30 31.26 -16.97 -36.07
CA SER A 30 30.59 -18.26 -35.97
C SER A 30 31.27 -19.29 -35.07
N LEU A 31 30.43 -20.11 -34.42
CA LEU A 31 30.56 -21.55 -34.16
C LEU A 31 31.98 -22.17 -34.23
N SER A 32 32.49 -22.59 -33.07
CA SER A 32 33.22 -23.85 -32.98
C SER A 32 32.81 -24.55 -31.69
N ALA A 33 31.93 -25.55 -31.85
CA ALA A 33 31.65 -26.53 -30.82
C ALA A 33 32.91 -27.39 -30.63
N GLN A 34 33.52 -27.33 -29.45
CA GLN A 34 34.35 -28.42 -28.96
C GLN A 34 33.46 -29.30 -28.09
N ALA A 35 33.27 -30.53 -28.56
CA ALA A 35 32.66 -31.61 -27.82
C ALA A 35 33.54 -31.94 -26.60
N GLY A 36 33.00 -31.64 -25.42
CA GLY A 36 33.58 -31.99 -24.13
C GLY A 36 32.49 -31.89 -23.07
N GLY A 37 32.02 -33.05 -22.60
CA GLY A 37 31.18 -33.22 -21.39
C GLY A 37 29.71 -32.83 -21.53
N GLY A 38 28.84 -33.78 -21.92
CA GLY A 38 27.39 -33.55 -21.99
C GLY A 38 26.74 -33.18 -20.64
N GLU A 39 27.29 -33.64 -19.50
CA GLU A 39 26.81 -33.21 -18.16
C GLU A 39 27.12 -31.73 -17.83
N ASP A 40 28.27 -31.20 -18.29
CA ASP A 40 28.67 -29.81 -18.04
C ASP A 40 27.83 -28.81 -18.86
N SER A 41 27.35 -29.22 -20.04
CA SER A 41 26.50 -28.37 -20.90
C SER A 41 25.14 -28.08 -20.27
N PHE A 42 24.40 -29.11 -19.81
CA PHE A 42 23.06 -28.91 -19.22
C PHE A 42 23.11 -28.14 -17.89
N ALA A 43 24.17 -28.30 -17.10
CA ALA A 43 24.37 -27.53 -15.87
C ALA A 43 24.60 -26.04 -16.17
N SER A 44 25.39 -25.73 -17.21
CA SER A 44 25.59 -24.36 -17.72
C SER A 44 24.28 -23.76 -18.23
N ASP A 45 23.52 -24.53 -19.00
CA ASP A 45 22.20 -24.14 -19.50
C ASP A 45 21.23 -23.82 -18.36
N LEU A 46 21.17 -24.66 -17.33
CA LEU A 46 20.37 -24.38 -16.14
C LEU A 46 20.81 -23.09 -15.43
N GLN A 47 22.12 -22.79 -15.39
CA GLN A 47 22.63 -21.53 -14.83
C GLN A 47 22.23 -20.32 -15.68
N GLU A 48 22.27 -20.44 -17.02
CA GLU A 48 21.81 -19.38 -17.91
C GLU A 48 20.30 -19.16 -17.79
N ALA A 49 19.51 -20.24 -17.71
CA ALA A 49 18.09 -20.15 -17.44
C ALA A 49 17.81 -19.36 -16.13
N ARG A 50 18.58 -19.59 -15.07
CA ARG A 50 18.48 -18.80 -13.82
C ARG A 50 18.79 -17.32 -14.03
N ARG A 51 19.85 -16.99 -14.77
CA ARG A 51 20.20 -15.59 -15.11
C ARG A 51 19.09 -14.92 -15.93
N LEU A 52 18.48 -15.65 -16.85
CA LEU A 52 17.35 -15.17 -17.64
C LEU A 52 16.11 -14.93 -16.78
N VAL A 53 15.80 -15.82 -15.83
CA VAL A 53 14.71 -15.62 -14.85
C VAL A 53 14.98 -14.37 -14.00
N PHE A 54 16.20 -14.21 -13.48
CA PHE A 54 16.60 -13.02 -12.72
C PHE A 54 16.42 -11.73 -13.53
N ARG A 55 16.75 -11.72 -14.83
CA ARG A 55 16.54 -10.56 -15.72
C ARG A 55 15.09 -10.41 -16.21
N GLY A 56 14.16 -11.23 -15.71
CA GLY A 56 12.76 -11.22 -16.14
C GLY A 56 12.51 -11.71 -17.57
N ARG A 57 13.50 -12.34 -18.22
CA ARG A 57 13.43 -12.89 -19.59
C ARG A 57 12.79 -14.29 -19.60
N LEU A 58 11.59 -14.38 -19.03
CA LEU A 58 10.89 -15.63 -18.73
C LEU A 58 10.65 -16.50 -19.97
N ALA A 59 10.35 -15.91 -21.13
CA ALA A 59 10.12 -16.66 -22.36
C ALA A 59 11.38 -17.42 -22.82
N ARG A 60 12.55 -16.77 -22.79
CA ARG A 60 13.83 -17.40 -23.14
C ARG A 60 14.22 -18.46 -22.11
N ALA A 61 14.07 -18.15 -20.82
CA ALA A 61 14.29 -19.14 -19.77
C ALA A 61 13.38 -20.38 -19.96
N SER A 62 12.11 -20.19 -20.33
CA SER A 62 11.18 -21.29 -20.61
C SER A 62 11.59 -22.14 -21.82
N MET A 63 12.23 -21.58 -22.84
CA MET A 63 12.70 -22.39 -23.98
C MET A 63 13.85 -23.29 -23.50
N LEU A 64 14.87 -22.68 -22.91
CA LEU A 64 16.06 -23.36 -22.42
C LEU A 64 15.74 -24.46 -21.39
N LEU A 65 14.78 -24.19 -20.49
CA LEU A 65 14.30 -25.20 -19.53
C LEU A 65 13.45 -26.30 -20.15
N LYS A 66 12.74 -26.04 -21.26
CA LYS A 66 12.04 -27.09 -21.99
C LYS A 66 13.03 -28.01 -22.67
N ASP A 67 14.09 -27.44 -23.25
CA ASP A 67 15.12 -28.21 -23.93
C ASP A 67 15.79 -29.18 -22.94
N ILE A 68 16.23 -28.68 -21.75
CA ILE A 68 16.75 -29.54 -20.67
C ILE A 68 15.75 -30.62 -20.24
N LEU A 69 14.45 -30.34 -20.21
CA LEU A 69 13.44 -31.31 -19.76
C LEU A 69 13.00 -32.30 -20.85
N ALA A 70 13.30 -32.01 -22.12
CA ALA A 70 12.97 -32.85 -23.26
C ALA A 70 14.13 -33.79 -23.63
N SER A 71 15.38 -33.36 -23.41
CA SER A 71 16.57 -34.21 -23.53
C SER A 71 16.55 -35.32 -22.49
N GLY A 72 16.85 -36.55 -22.89
CA GLY A 72 16.78 -37.74 -22.03
C GLY A 72 15.74 -38.78 -22.44
N GLY A 73 15.29 -38.77 -23.70
CA GLY A 73 14.47 -39.85 -24.24
C GLY A 73 15.19 -41.20 -24.15
N PRO A 74 14.47 -42.34 -24.05
CA PRO A 74 15.10 -43.67 -23.94
C PRO A 74 16.01 -44.01 -25.13
N GLU A 75 15.88 -43.30 -26.26
CA GLU A 75 16.66 -43.48 -27.49
C GLU A 75 17.97 -42.68 -27.54
N GLU A 76 18.19 -41.68 -26.67
CA GLU A 76 19.41 -40.85 -26.67
C GLU A 76 20.56 -41.50 -25.88
N PRO A 77 21.84 -41.35 -26.27
CA PRO A 77 22.98 -41.86 -25.51
C PRO A 77 23.01 -41.32 -24.06
N PRO A 78 23.40 -42.10 -23.04
CA PRO A 78 23.46 -41.65 -21.64
C PRO A 78 24.26 -40.36 -21.42
N GLU A 79 25.31 -40.14 -22.21
CA GLU A 79 26.19 -38.96 -22.17
C GLU A 79 25.51 -37.68 -22.67
N GLU A 80 24.41 -37.82 -23.42
CA GLU A 80 23.58 -36.72 -23.94
C GLU A 80 22.34 -36.48 -23.07
N ARG A 81 22.20 -37.21 -21.95
CA ARG A 81 21.07 -37.05 -21.03
C ARG A 81 21.44 -36.13 -19.86
N PRO A 82 20.54 -35.20 -19.47
CA PRO A 82 20.73 -34.44 -18.25
C PRO A 82 20.62 -35.36 -17.03
N SER A 83 21.52 -35.16 -16.06
CA SER A 83 21.46 -35.92 -14.81
C SER A 83 20.10 -35.74 -14.10
N PRO A 84 19.65 -36.72 -13.29
CA PRO A 84 18.39 -36.61 -12.55
C PRO A 84 18.30 -35.34 -11.69
N ASP A 85 19.42 -34.87 -11.11
CA ASP A 85 19.45 -33.62 -10.35
C ASP A 85 19.24 -32.40 -11.25
N VAL A 86 19.93 -32.32 -12.39
CA VAL A 86 19.78 -31.21 -13.34
C VAL A 86 18.33 -31.17 -13.85
N SER A 87 17.79 -32.31 -14.25
CA SER A 87 16.40 -32.45 -14.72
C SER A 87 15.38 -31.98 -13.68
N ALA A 88 15.49 -32.46 -12.43
CA ALA A 88 14.58 -32.02 -11.39
C ALA A 88 14.74 -30.51 -11.11
N ARG A 89 15.97 -29.94 -11.18
CA ARG A 89 16.22 -28.51 -10.88
C ARG A 89 15.66 -27.63 -11.99
N ALA A 90 15.77 -28.09 -13.23
CA ALA A 90 15.09 -27.50 -14.36
C ALA A 90 13.57 -27.56 -14.17
N ALA A 91 13.01 -28.67 -13.69
CA ALA A 91 11.58 -28.80 -13.41
C ALA A 91 11.10 -27.83 -12.31
N ALA A 92 11.84 -27.70 -11.21
CA ALA A 92 11.53 -26.75 -10.14
C ALA A 92 11.59 -25.30 -10.63
N LEU A 93 12.61 -24.95 -11.43
CA LEU A 93 12.74 -23.61 -12.00
C LEU A 93 11.65 -23.32 -13.05
N MET A 94 11.31 -24.30 -13.90
CA MET A 94 10.21 -24.21 -14.85
C MET A 94 8.88 -24.01 -14.14
N ALA A 95 8.62 -24.76 -13.07
CA ALA A 95 7.42 -24.59 -12.26
C ALA A 95 7.35 -23.19 -11.63
N ARG A 96 8.49 -22.61 -11.22
CA ARG A 96 8.56 -21.23 -10.73
C ARG A 96 8.30 -20.20 -11.83
N VAL A 97 8.79 -20.42 -13.04
CA VAL A 97 8.46 -19.58 -14.21
C VAL A 97 6.96 -19.67 -14.53
N ARG A 98 6.38 -20.87 -14.49
CA ARG A 98 4.93 -21.07 -14.66
C ARG A 98 4.13 -20.36 -13.58
N LEU A 99 4.55 -20.42 -12.32
CA LEU A 99 3.97 -19.64 -11.21
C LEU A 99 4.00 -18.13 -11.51
N MET A 100 5.15 -17.59 -11.92
CA MET A 100 5.31 -16.16 -12.26
C MET A 100 4.43 -15.71 -13.42
N ARG A 101 4.10 -16.61 -14.35
CA ARG A 101 3.23 -16.36 -15.51
C ARG A 101 1.75 -16.68 -15.26
N GLY A 102 1.37 -17.06 -14.04
CA GLY A 102 0.00 -17.47 -13.72
C GLY A 102 -0.40 -18.82 -14.32
N GLN A 103 0.54 -19.66 -14.77
CA GLN A 103 0.30 -20.99 -15.34
C GLN A 103 0.28 -22.09 -14.25
N VAL A 104 -0.47 -21.88 -13.17
CA VAL A 104 -0.42 -22.72 -11.96
C VAL A 104 -0.73 -24.20 -12.22
N ALA A 105 -1.75 -24.51 -13.02
CA ALA A 105 -2.13 -25.91 -13.30
C ALA A 105 -0.99 -26.68 -13.99
N GLN A 106 -0.36 -26.05 -14.99
CA GLN A 106 0.80 -26.63 -15.68
C GLN A 106 1.99 -26.76 -14.71
N GLY A 107 2.21 -25.79 -13.82
CA GLY A 107 3.25 -25.87 -12.80
C GLY A 107 3.05 -27.04 -11.83
N LEU A 108 1.82 -27.22 -11.33
CA LEU A 108 1.48 -28.31 -10.41
C LEU A 108 1.66 -29.68 -11.05
N SER A 109 1.13 -29.86 -12.27
CA SER A 109 1.25 -31.12 -13.00
C SER A 109 2.70 -31.54 -13.20
N LEU A 110 3.58 -30.60 -13.60
CA LEU A 110 5.02 -30.87 -13.77
C LEU A 110 5.67 -31.30 -12.45
N VAL A 111 5.40 -30.58 -11.37
CA VAL A 111 6.01 -30.90 -10.06
C VAL A 111 5.52 -32.25 -9.54
N GLU A 112 4.24 -32.56 -9.70
CA GLU A 112 3.66 -33.83 -9.26
C GLU A 112 4.20 -35.03 -10.05
N GLU A 113 4.45 -34.86 -11.34
CA GLU A 113 5.09 -35.88 -12.18
C GLU A 113 6.49 -36.25 -11.65
N PHE A 114 7.33 -35.24 -11.39
CA PHE A 114 8.69 -35.45 -10.88
C PHE A 114 8.69 -36.05 -9.46
N LEU A 115 7.77 -35.63 -8.60
CA LEU A 115 7.64 -36.21 -7.26
C LEU A 115 7.19 -37.69 -7.31
N LYS A 116 6.31 -38.06 -8.24
CA LYS A 116 5.87 -39.46 -8.44
C LYS A 116 6.99 -40.37 -8.95
N LYS A 117 7.90 -39.85 -9.78
CA LYS A 117 9.07 -40.57 -10.30
C LYS A 117 10.17 -40.83 -9.25
N GLY A 118 9.91 -40.50 -7.97
CA GLY A 118 10.87 -40.75 -6.89
C GLY A 118 11.99 -39.72 -6.79
N HIS A 119 11.74 -38.47 -7.23
CA HIS A 119 12.69 -37.36 -7.08
C HIS A 119 12.23 -36.34 -6.01
N PRO A 120 12.11 -36.72 -4.72
CA PRO A 120 11.72 -35.79 -3.67
C PRO A 120 12.84 -34.78 -3.45
N ARG A 121 12.53 -33.49 -3.63
CA ARG A 121 13.47 -32.40 -3.33
C ARG A 121 12.77 -31.18 -2.76
N VAL A 122 13.54 -30.47 -1.95
CA VAL A 122 13.10 -29.26 -1.25
C VAL A 122 12.57 -28.22 -2.22
N ASP A 123 13.27 -27.94 -3.33
CA ASP A 123 12.89 -26.91 -4.30
C ASP A 123 11.56 -27.20 -5.02
N LEU A 124 11.33 -28.46 -5.40
CA LEU A 124 10.06 -28.95 -5.96
C LEU A 124 8.91 -28.83 -4.96
N LEU A 125 9.12 -29.23 -3.71
CA LEU A 125 8.10 -29.14 -2.66
C LEU A 125 7.76 -27.69 -2.30
N LEU A 126 8.77 -26.81 -2.23
CA LEU A 126 8.58 -25.38 -2.00
C LEU A 126 7.73 -24.75 -3.12
N VAL A 127 8.04 -25.02 -4.39
CA VAL A 127 7.24 -24.46 -5.50
C VAL A 127 5.85 -25.09 -5.60
N LYS A 128 5.68 -26.38 -5.25
CA LYS A 128 4.36 -27.01 -5.08
C LYS A 128 3.52 -26.26 -4.07
N GLY A 129 4.09 -25.96 -2.91
CA GLY A 129 3.43 -25.17 -1.87
C GLY A 129 3.03 -23.78 -2.36
N ASP A 130 3.91 -23.08 -3.09
CA ASP A 130 3.62 -21.75 -3.63
C ASP A 130 2.46 -21.78 -4.64
N LEU A 131 2.46 -22.78 -5.53
CA LEU A 131 1.42 -23.01 -6.52
C LEU A 131 0.06 -23.31 -5.87
N LEU A 132 0.03 -24.18 -4.85
CA LEU A 132 -1.18 -24.51 -4.08
C LEU A 132 -1.71 -23.30 -3.30
N ALA A 133 -0.81 -22.51 -2.70
CA ALA A 133 -1.18 -21.28 -2.00
C ALA A 133 -1.79 -20.24 -2.95
N GLN A 134 -1.29 -20.13 -4.18
CA GLN A 134 -1.83 -19.18 -5.17
C GLN A 134 -3.30 -19.48 -5.53
N VAL A 135 -3.74 -20.74 -5.45
CA VAL A 135 -5.13 -21.16 -5.72
C VAL A 135 -5.99 -21.34 -4.46
N GLY A 136 -5.45 -21.01 -3.28
CA GLY A 136 -6.21 -21.04 -2.03
C GLY A 136 -6.27 -22.40 -1.32
N ARG A 137 -5.48 -23.38 -1.78
CA ARG A 137 -5.32 -24.70 -1.15
C ARG A 137 -4.30 -24.61 -0.02
N TYR A 138 -4.59 -23.81 1.01
CA TYR A 138 -3.63 -23.45 2.06
C TYR A 138 -3.18 -24.62 2.93
N ARG A 139 -4.07 -25.59 3.21
CA ARG A 139 -3.72 -26.81 3.97
C ARG A 139 -2.74 -27.68 3.19
N ASP A 140 -3.01 -27.91 1.91
CA ASP A 140 -2.12 -28.70 1.04
C ASP A 140 -0.78 -28.00 0.82
N ALA A 141 -0.79 -26.67 0.72
CA ALA A 141 0.44 -25.87 0.67
C ALA A 141 1.27 -26.05 1.95
N ALA A 142 0.63 -25.98 3.12
CA ALA A 142 1.30 -26.22 4.40
C ALA A 142 1.89 -27.63 4.51
N ALA A 143 1.20 -28.64 3.98
CA ALA A 143 1.69 -30.01 3.92
C ALA A 143 2.92 -30.14 3.00
N ALA A 144 2.90 -29.52 1.82
CA ALA A 144 4.05 -29.48 0.92
C ALA A 144 5.28 -28.82 1.57
N TYR A 145 5.08 -27.72 2.32
CA TYR A 145 6.15 -27.09 3.08
C TYR A 145 6.65 -27.97 4.24
N ALA A 146 5.75 -28.70 4.92
CA ALA A 146 6.16 -29.64 5.96
C ALA A 146 7.07 -30.73 5.39
N SER A 147 6.69 -31.36 4.28
CA SER A 147 7.55 -32.35 3.60
C SER A 147 8.89 -31.76 3.15
N ALA A 148 8.93 -30.48 2.77
CA ALA A 148 10.19 -29.80 2.45
C ALA A 148 11.10 -29.64 3.68
N SER A 149 10.52 -29.33 4.85
CA SER A 149 11.25 -29.27 6.12
C SER A 149 11.71 -30.65 6.61
N ASP A 150 10.96 -31.71 6.29
CA ASP A 150 11.35 -33.08 6.66
C ASP A 150 12.56 -33.56 5.83
N LEU A 151 12.65 -33.16 4.55
CA LEU A 151 13.79 -33.46 3.68
C LEU A 151 15.04 -32.63 4.03
N ASP A 152 14.87 -31.35 4.36
CA ASP A 152 15.95 -30.48 4.81
C ASP A 152 15.55 -29.76 6.10
N PRO A 153 15.90 -30.36 7.27
CA PRO A 153 15.64 -29.76 8.56
C PRO A 153 16.33 -28.42 8.79
N LEU A 154 17.23 -27.93 7.95
CA LEU A 154 17.84 -26.60 8.09
C LEU A 154 17.18 -25.55 7.20
N ASN A 155 16.27 -25.93 6.30
CA ASN A 155 15.63 -25.01 5.39
C ASN A 155 14.67 -24.04 6.13
N THR A 156 15.00 -22.75 6.15
CA THR A 156 14.17 -21.74 6.84
C THR A 156 12.99 -21.28 5.97
N GLU A 157 13.09 -21.38 4.64
CA GLU A 157 12.03 -21.02 3.68
C GLU A 157 10.74 -21.83 3.93
N SER A 158 10.87 -23.15 4.05
CA SER A 158 9.76 -24.06 4.30
C SER A 158 9.04 -23.75 5.62
N ARG A 159 9.79 -23.52 6.71
CA ARG A 159 9.24 -23.14 8.02
C ARG A 159 8.52 -21.82 7.99
N PHE A 160 9.13 -20.80 7.40
CA PHE A 160 8.51 -19.48 7.25
C PHE A 160 7.18 -19.60 6.49
N LYS A 161 7.18 -20.29 5.35
CA LYS A 161 6.00 -20.43 4.49
C LYS A 161 4.90 -21.28 5.14
N ARG A 162 5.25 -22.32 5.91
CA ARG A 162 4.30 -23.07 6.74
C ARG A 162 3.68 -22.19 7.83
N GLY A 163 4.49 -21.35 8.48
CA GLY A 163 4.00 -20.32 9.41
C GLY A 163 3.05 -19.32 8.72
N LEU A 164 3.38 -18.90 7.49
CA LEU A 164 2.53 -18.02 6.69
C LEU A 164 1.18 -18.67 6.32
N MET A 165 1.15 -19.96 5.98
CA MET A 165 -0.11 -20.68 5.74
C MET A 165 -0.96 -20.75 7.01
N SER A 166 -0.35 -21.05 8.16
CA SER A 166 -1.00 -21.04 9.47
C SER A 166 -1.59 -19.66 9.79
N TRP A 167 -0.83 -18.59 9.53
CA TRP A 167 -1.29 -17.21 9.69
C TRP A 167 -2.48 -16.87 8.78
N THR A 168 -2.45 -17.37 7.53
CA THR A 168 -3.49 -17.13 6.53
C THR A 168 -4.82 -17.75 6.94
N VAL A 169 -4.79 -18.93 7.55
CA VAL A 169 -6.00 -19.63 8.06
C VAL A 169 -6.38 -19.25 9.50
N GLY A 170 -5.74 -18.23 10.08
CA GLY A 170 -6.06 -17.71 11.42
C GLY A 170 -5.40 -18.45 12.59
N ALA A 171 -4.58 -19.47 12.34
CA ALA A 171 -3.81 -20.19 13.35
C ALA A 171 -2.58 -19.37 13.82
N ARG A 172 -2.83 -18.24 14.52
CA ARG A 172 -1.82 -17.26 14.94
C ARG A 172 -0.72 -17.84 15.84
N LYS A 173 -1.11 -18.68 16.81
CA LYS A 173 -0.16 -19.31 17.75
C LYS A 173 0.81 -20.24 17.01
N GLU A 174 0.29 -21.10 16.14
CA GLU A 174 1.10 -21.99 15.31
C GLU A 174 2.01 -21.22 14.35
N ALA A 175 1.51 -20.17 13.72
CA ALA A 175 2.31 -19.32 12.85
C ALA A 175 3.55 -18.75 13.57
N ARG A 176 3.34 -18.17 14.75
CA ARG A 176 4.43 -17.62 15.58
C ARG A 176 5.41 -18.70 16.04
N ALA A 177 4.93 -19.89 16.41
CA ALA A 177 5.78 -21.00 16.78
C ALA A 177 6.75 -21.39 15.64
N ARG A 178 6.25 -21.50 14.41
CA ARG A 178 7.07 -21.85 13.24
C ARG A 178 8.11 -20.79 12.89
N TRP A 179 7.78 -19.50 13.06
CA TRP A 179 8.77 -18.43 12.88
C TRP A 179 9.83 -18.43 13.98
N LYS A 180 9.46 -18.72 15.24
CA LYS A 180 10.42 -18.89 16.34
C LYS A 180 11.36 -20.09 16.10
N GLU A 181 10.84 -21.20 15.59
CA GLU A 181 11.67 -22.35 15.18
C GLU A 181 12.70 -21.97 14.12
N ALA A 182 12.29 -21.22 13.07
CA ALA A 182 13.22 -20.75 12.05
C ALA A 182 14.33 -19.85 12.65
N VAL A 183 13.98 -18.98 13.61
CA VAL A 183 14.92 -18.12 14.31
C VAL A 183 15.92 -18.90 15.15
N ARG A 184 15.42 -19.83 15.98
CA ARG A 184 16.26 -20.69 16.82
C ARG A 184 17.28 -21.47 15.99
N LEU A 185 16.90 -21.96 14.81
CA LEU A 185 17.83 -22.65 13.91
C LEU A 185 18.97 -21.75 13.42
N GLY A 186 18.67 -20.48 13.12
CA GLY A 186 19.69 -19.50 12.73
C GLY A 186 20.63 -19.11 13.88
N GLU A 187 20.13 -19.14 15.12
CA GLU A 187 20.93 -18.87 16.33
C GLU A 187 21.82 -20.08 16.69
N GLU A 188 21.33 -21.30 16.55
CA GLU A 188 22.06 -22.54 16.86
C GLU A 188 23.07 -22.93 15.76
N ARG A 189 22.87 -22.47 14.52
CA ARG A 189 23.66 -22.86 13.35
C ARG A 189 24.05 -21.66 12.53
N LYS A 190 25.33 -21.59 12.13
CA LYS A 190 25.80 -20.58 11.17
C LYS A 190 25.25 -20.89 9.77
N LEU A 191 24.15 -20.24 9.40
CA LEU A 191 23.58 -20.33 8.06
C LEU A 191 24.45 -19.55 7.06
N THR A 192 24.74 -20.15 5.91
CA THR A 192 25.63 -19.57 4.89
C THR A 192 24.94 -19.34 3.54
N ARG A 193 23.71 -19.82 3.37
CA ARG A 193 22.94 -19.65 2.14
C ARG A 193 22.10 -18.38 2.23
N GLY A 194 22.27 -17.45 1.27
CA GLY A 194 21.52 -16.19 1.25
C GLY A 194 19.99 -16.38 1.28
N ARG A 195 19.48 -17.44 0.65
CA ARG A 195 18.05 -17.80 0.70
C ARG A 195 17.57 -18.14 2.12
N ASP A 196 18.38 -18.86 2.90
CA ASP A 196 17.99 -19.21 4.28
C ASP A 196 18.06 -17.98 5.20
N LEU A 197 19.05 -17.10 5.01
CA LEU A 197 19.12 -15.81 5.73
C LEU A 197 17.91 -14.91 5.40
N LEU A 198 17.48 -14.86 4.14
CA LEU A 198 16.28 -14.12 3.74
C LEU A 198 15.04 -14.58 4.52
N PHE A 199 14.81 -15.89 4.63
CA PHE A 199 13.60 -16.40 5.31
C PHE A 199 13.73 -16.43 6.84
N LEU A 200 14.94 -16.45 7.36
CA LEU A 200 15.23 -16.13 8.76
C LEU A 200 14.84 -14.67 9.05
N GLY A 201 15.31 -13.72 8.23
CA GLY A 201 14.95 -12.30 8.33
C GLY A 201 13.44 -12.07 8.22
N LYS A 202 12.76 -12.74 7.29
CA LYS A 202 11.28 -12.69 7.20
C LYS A 202 10.59 -13.24 8.44
N SER A 203 11.18 -14.22 9.12
CA SER A 203 10.64 -14.75 10.38
C SER A 203 10.85 -13.75 11.53
N LEU A 204 12.02 -13.11 11.62
CA LEU A 204 12.30 -12.02 12.57
C LEU A 204 11.36 -10.83 12.36
N GLU A 205 11.14 -10.40 11.12
CA GLU A 205 10.20 -9.33 10.77
C GLU A 205 8.79 -9.65 11.29
N ARG A 206 8.31 -10.88 11.11
CA ARG A 206 6.99 -11.30 11.61
C ARG A 206 6.89 -11.37 13.12
N LEU A 207 8.02 -11.49 13.81
CA LEU A 207 8.14 -11.47 15.25
C LEU A 207 8.43 -10.06 15.82
N GLY A 208 8.54 -9.04 14.96
CA GLY A 208 8.79 -7.65 15.36
C GLY A 208 10.28 -7.27 15.51
N ARG A 209 11.21 -8.19 15.23
CA ARG A 209 12.67 -7.94 15.30
C ARG A 209 13.17 -7.32 13.99
N HIS A 210 12.82 -6.06 13.75
CA HIS A 210 12.99 -5.39 12.45
C HIS A 210 14.43 -5.03 12.09
N GLU A 211 15.23 -4.59 13.06
CA GLU A 211 16.65 -4.23 12.82
C GLU A 211 17.44 -5.45 12.36
N GLU A 212 17.36 -6.54 13.13
CA GLU A 212 18.00 -7.81 12.80
C GLU A 212 17.50 -8.41 11.48
N ALA A 213 16.20 -8.27 11.18
CA ALA A 213 15.67 -8.66 9.88
C ALA A 213 16.32 -7.88 8.73
N SER A 214 16.57 -6.57 8.91
CA SER A 214 17.20 -5.73 7.89
C SER A 214 18.66 -6.11 7.64
N ASP A 215 19.41 -6.47 8.69
CA ASP A 215 20.79 -6.94 8.57
C ASP A 215 20.87 -8.25 7.77
N LEU A 216 19.97 -9.19 8.08
CA LEU A 216 19.89 -10.45 7.35
C LEU A 216 19.46 -10.26 5.90
N TYR A 217 18.59 -9.30 5.59
CA TYR A 217 18.25 -8.97 4.21
C TYR A 217 19.43 -8.39 3.45
N LEU A 218 20.24 -7.53 4.08
CA LEU A 218 21.45 -6.98 3.49
C LEU A 218 22.51 -8.08 3.25
N GLU A 219 22.67 -9.01 4.18
CA GLU A 219 23.58 -10.15 4.01
C GLU A 219 23.08 -11.11 2.92
N ALA A 220 21.77 -11.42 2.91
CA ALA A 220 21.15 -12.25 1.88
C ALA A 220 21.32 -11.65 0.47
N ASP A 221 21.14 -10.32 0.31
CA ASP A 221 21.34 -9.62 -0.98
C ASP A 221 22.79 -9.72 -1.46
N LYS A 222 23.77 -9.65 -0.54
CA LYS A 222 25.20 -9.82 -0.86
C LYS A 222 25.52 -11.25 -1.31
N LEU A 223 24.97 -12.26 -0.63
CA LEU A 223 25.25 -13.68 -0.90
C LEU A 223 24.46 -14.22 -2.10
N SER A 224 23.39 -13.54 -2.52
CA SER A 224 22.52 -13.98 -3.61
C SER A 224 22.19 -12.82 -4.57
N PRO A 225 23.18 -12.27 -5.30
CA PRO A 225 22.99 -11.11 -6.17
C PRO A 225 22.06 -11.38 -7.37
N LEU A 226 21.72 -12.65 -7.63
CA LEU A 226 20.74 -13.08 -8.64
C LEU A 226 19.36 -13.40 -8.04
N ASP A 227 19.07 -12.96 -6.81
CA ASP A 227 17.76 -13.04 -6.18
C ASP A 227 17.26 -11.62 -5.86
N HIS A 228 16.08 -11.25 -6.37
CA HIS A 228 15.48 -9.94 -6.09
C HIS A 228 14.73 -9.89 -4.76
N ASP A 229 14.45 -11.05 -4.16
CA ASP A 229 13.63 -11.13 -2.94
C ASP A 229 14.23 -10.42 -1.73
N PRO A 230 15.55 -10.47 -1.46
CA PRO A 230 16.16 -9.71 -0.37
C PRO A 230 15.98 -8.19 -0.52
N ALA A 231 16.27 -7.65 -1.71
CA ALA A 231 16.06 -6.23 -2.02
C ALA A 231 14.60 -5.81 -1.85
N VAL A 232 13.64 -6.64 -2.28
CA VAL A 232 12.22 -6.37 -2.10
C VAL A 232 11.79 -6.48 -0.64
N ALA A 233 12.30 -7.46 0.11
CA ALA A 233 12.01 -7.60 1.54
C ALA A 233 12.51 -6.37 2.30
N LEU A 234 13.74 -5.92 2.00
CA LEU A 234 14.31 -4.69 2.53
C LEU A 234 13.48 -3.46 2.16
N GLY A 235 13.05 -3.35 0.90
CA GLY A 235 12.20 -2.24 0.46
C GLY A 235 10.85 -2.18 1.16
N ASN A 236 10.22 -3.33 1.41
CA ASN A 236 8.97 -3.41 2.18
C ASN A 236 9.20 -3.03 3.65
N LEU A 237 10.29 -3.52 4.25
CA LEU A 237 10.63 -3.23 5.64
C LEU A 237 10.95 -1.74 5.85
N TYR A 238 11.76 -1.13 4.97
CA TYR A 238 12.05 0.30 5.03
C TYR A 238 10.80 1.15 4.90
N PHE A 239 9.89 0.82 3.97
CA PHE A 239 8.63 1.54 3.86
C PHE A 239 7.74 1.34 5.10
N LEU A 240 7.71 0.13 5.66
CA LEU A 240 6.93 -0.18 6.87
C LEU A 240 7.43 0.59 8.09
N VAL A 241 8.75 0.61 8.32
CA VAL A 241 9.38 1.20 9.51
C VAL A 241 9.59 2.70 9.36
N TYR A 242 10.07 3.16 8.21
CA TYR A 242 10.47 4.55 8.01
C TYR A 242 9.54 5.37 7.12
N GLY A 243 8.55 4.71 6.49
CA GLY A 243 7.75 5.35 5.44
C GLY A 243 8.63 5.77 4.26
N GLU A 244 8.44 6.98 3.79
CA GLU A 244 9.33 7.64 2.81
C GLU A 244 9.80 9.00 3.37
N VAL A 245 10.16 9.01 4.66
CA VAL A 245 10.63 10.21 5.36
C VAL A 245 12.08 10.52 4.96
N ALA A 246 12.36 11.77 4.63
CA ALA A 246 13.70 12.22 4.25
C ALA A 246 14.71 11.97 5.38
N GLY A 247 15.90 11.47 5.03
CA GLY A 247 16.97 11.13 5.98
C GLY A 247 16.98 9.67 6.44
N TYR A 248 15.92 8.90 6.16
CA TYR A 248 15.84 7.47 6.44
C TYR A 248 16.01 6.61 5.18
N PRO A 249 16.30 5.30 5.32
CA PRO A 249 16.27 4.36 4.21
C PRO A 249 14.93 4.38 3.47
N SER A 250 14.96 4.34 2.13
CA SER A 250 13.78 4.45 1.26
C SER A 250 13.44 3.11 0.62
N GLY A 251 12.20 2.66 0.82
CA GLY A 251 11.69 1.45 0.17
C GLY A 251 11.60 1.61 -1.35
N ALA A 252 11.18 2.79 -1.80
CA ALA A 252 11.11 3.12 -3.22
C ALA A 252 12.48 3.02 -3.93
N LYS A 253 13.58 3.32 -3.24
CA LYS A 253 14.94 3.18 -3.80
C LYS A 253 15.26 1.70 -4.09
N GLU A 254 14.97 0.81 -3.16
CA GLU A 254 15.22 -0.64 -3.33
C GLU A 254 14.33 -1.24 -4.43
N PHE A 255 13.04 -0.88 -4.48
CA PHE A 255 12.17 -1.35 -5.55
C PHE A 255 12.62 -0.85 -6.93
N ARG A 256 13.06 0.41 -7.06
CA ARG A 256 13.58 0.92 -8.34
C ARG A 256 14.88 0.23 -8.75
N ARG A 257 15.74 -0.14 -7.79
CA ARG A 257 16.96 -0.90 -8.04
C ARG A 257 16.66 -2.24 -8.71
N VAL A 258 15.68 -2.97 -8.20
CA VAL A 258 15.19 -4.26 -8.74
C VAL A 258 14.61 -4.10 -10.16
N LEU A 259 13.90 -3.00 -10.41
CA LEU A 259 13.20 -2.76 -11.69
C LEU A 259 14.09 -2.14 -12.78
N ARG A 260 15.40 -1.99 -12.55
CA ARG A 260 16.31 -1.40 -13.54
C ARG A 260 16.44 -2.30 -14.78
N PRO A 261 16.22 -1.78 -16.01
CA PRO A 261 16.29 -2.58 -17.23
C PRO A 261 17.66 -3.22 -17.53
N ASP A 262 18.75 -2.57 -17.13
CA ASP A 262 20.13 -3.03 -17.37
C ASP A 262 20.56 -4.14 -16.39
N LYS A 263 20.07 -4.09 -15.15
CA LYS A 263 20.61 -4.89 -14.02
C LYS A 263 19.57 -5.72 -13.27
N GLY A 264 18.29 -5.64 -13.61
CA GLY A 264 17.24 -6.36 -12.89
C GLY A 264 16.09 -6.81 -13.78
N ASP A 265 14.89 -6.89 -13.21
CA ASP A 265 13.66 -7.29 -13.90
C ASP A 265 12.66 -6.13 -13.89
N PRO A 266 12.48 -5.39 -15.00
CA PRO A 266 11.49 -4.32 -15.12
C PRO A 266 10.05 -4.74 -14.86
N GLY A 267 9.76 -6.03 -14.88
CA GLY A 267 8.44 -6.58 -14.58
C GLY A 267 8.38 -7.32 -13.25
N TYR A 268 9.33 -7.14 -12.33
CA TYR A 268 9.32 -7.85 -11.05
C TYR A 268 8.10 -7.44 -10.22
N VAL A 269 7.09 -8.32 -10.21
CA VAL A 269 5.77 -8.02 -9.64
C VAL A 269 5.86 -7.53 -8.19
N PRO A 270 6.60 -8.18 -7.27
CA PRO A 270 6.69 -7.71 -5.88
C PRO A 270 7.18 -6.26 -5.73
N ALA A 271 8.19 -5.85 -6.52
CA ALA A 271 8.72 -4.48 -6.49
C ALA A 271 7.72 -3.46 -7.08
N LEU A 272 7.00 -3.83 -8.15
CA LEU A 272 5.93 -3.01 -8.72
C LEU A 272 4.80 -2.78 -7.71
N LEU A 273 4.38 -3.83 -6.99
CA LEU A 273 3.36 -3.71 -5.96
C LEU A 273 3.84 -2.86 -4.76
N GLY A 274 5.13 -2.96 -4.41
CA GLY A 274 5.76 -2.08 -3.42
C GLY A 274 5.70 -0.60 -3.82
N LEU A 275 6.09 -0.27 -5.05
CA LEU A 275 5.96 1.09 -5.58
C LEU A 275 4.50 1.55 -5.67
N PHE A 276 3.58 0.69 -6.11
CA PHE A 276 2.16 1.03 -6.11
C PHE A 276 1.67 1.44 -4.71
N LYS A 277 2.03 0.66 -3.68
CA LYS A 277 1.65 0.97 -2.29
C LYS A 277 2.18 2.34 -1.88
N ILE A 278 3.47 2.61 -2.09
CA ILE A 278 4.09 3.89 -1.78
C ILE A 278 3.40 5.05 -2.49
N TYR A 279 3.23 4.95 -3.81
CA TYR A 279 2.67 6.03 -4.63
C TYR A 279 1.18 6.26 -4.37
N ARG A 280 0.43 5.24 -3.93
CA ARG A 280 -0.94 5.40 -3.45
C ARG A 280 -1.03 6.27 -2.18
N PHE A 281 -0.01 6.28 -1.32
CA PHE A 281 -0.01 7.07 -0.08
C PHE A 281 0.45 8.52 -0.25
N ASN A 282 1.08 8.89 -1.38
CA ASN A 282 1.52 10.26 -1.63
C ASN A 282 0.33 11.22 -1.79
N LEU A 283 0.44 12.41 -1.18
CA LEU A 283 -0.61 13.45 -1.19
C LEU A 283 -0.82 14.06 -2.59
N PHE A 284 0.26 14.17 -3.38
CA PHE A 284 0.25 14.61 -4.77
C PHE A 284 0.36 13.40 -5.69
N ARG A 285 -0.74 12.66 -5.83
CA ARG A 285 -0.81 11.46 -6.66
C ARG A 285 -0.68 11.86 -8.13
N ASP A 286 0.14 11.13 -8.89
CA ASP A 286 0.01 11.02 -10.33
C ASP A 286 -0.78 9.73 -10.59
N PRO A 287 -2.10 9.80 -10.85
CA PRO A 287 -2.94 8.60 -11.00
C PRO A 287 -2.44 7.68 -12.10
N SER A 288 -1.99 8.26 -13.22
CA SER A 288 -1.46 7.52 -14.37
C SER A 288 -0.21 6.74 -14.00
N LYS A 289 0.74 7.39 -13.31
CA LYS A 289 1.96 6.72 -12.84
C LYS A 289 1.65 5.63 -11.82
N THR A 290 0.79 5.90 -10.84
CA THR A 290 0.43 4.92 -9.79
C THR A 290 -0.20 3.67 -10.40
N GLU A 291 -1.14 3.85 -11.32
CA GLU A 291 -1.85 2.75 -11.97
C GLU A 291 -0.95 1.91 -12.89
N SER A 292 0.00 2.56 -13.59
CA SER A 292 0.94 1.87 -14.47
C SER A 292 1.75 0.75 -13.79
N PHE A 293 1.99 0.84 -12.48
CA PHE A 293 2.64 -0.23 -11.72
C PHE A 293 1.79 -1.49 -11.65
N LEU A 294 0.47 -1.34 -11.50
CA LEU A 294 -0.47 -2.45 -11.51
C LEU A 294 -0.61 -3.04 -12.91
N ASP A 295 -0.67 -2.20 -13.95
CA ASP A 295 -0.76 -2.65 -15.34
C ASP A 295 0.45 -3.52 -15.72
N ARG A 296 1.67 -3.06 -15.37
CA ARG A 296 2.91 -3.83 -15.57
C ARG A 296 2.92 -5.13 -14.78
N ALA A 297 2.35 -5.15 -13.57
CA ALA A 297 2.25 -6.36 -12.77
C ALA A 297 1.24 -7.36 -13.37
N LEU A 298 0.11 -6.88 -13.88
CA LEU A 298 -0.91 -7.70 -14.55
C LEU A 298 -0.44 -8.22 -15.90
N ALA A 299 0.47 -7.52 -16.59
CA ALA A 299 1.09 -8.03 -17.82
C ALA A 299 1.90 -9.32 -17.58
N ARG A 300 2.38 -9.56 -16.35
CA ARG A 300 3.09 -10.80 -15.96
C ARG A 300 2.15 -11.92 -15.58
N ASP A 301 1.18 -11.63 -14.71
CA ASP A 301 0.13 -12.56 -14.28
C ASP A 301 -1.22 -11.82 -14.22
N PRO A 302 -2.04 -11.91 -15.29
CA PRO A 302 -3.32 -11.21 -15.36
C PRO A 302 -4.33 -11.67 -14.31
N GLY A 303 -4.12 -12.84 -13.70
CA GLY A 303 -5.02 -13.47 -12.74
C GLY A 303 -4.54 -13.40 -11.29
N ARG A 304 -3.41 -12.74 -11.01
CA ARG A 304 -2.82 -12.72 -9.66
C ARG A 304 -3.79 -12.09 -8.66
N PRO A 305 -4.29 -12.85 -7.66
CA PRO A 305 -5.32 -12.34 -6.74
C PRO A 305 -4.89 -11.07 -5.99
N GLU A 306 -3.61 -10.99 -5.63
CA GLU A 306 -3.03 -9.89 -4.88
C GLU A 306 -2.95 -8.58 -5.67
N THR A 307 -2.53 -8.65 -6.94
CA THR A 307 -2.52 -7.50 -7.85
C THR A 307 -3.94 -7.01 -8.14
N LEU A 308 -4.86 -7.94 -8.43
CA LEU A 308 -6.26 -7.62 -8.70
C LEU A 308 -6.98 -7.04 -7.48
N SER A 309 -6.66 -7.52 -6.26
CA SER A 309 -7.17 -6.95 -5.00
C SER A 309 -6.74 -5.50 -4.82
N LEU A 310 -5.46 -5.19 -5.10
CA LEU A 310 -4.94 -3.82 -5.03
C LEU A 310 -5.54 -2.90 -6.09
N LEU A 311 -5.71 -3.39 -7.32
CA LEU A 311 -6.41 -2.69 -8.41
C LEU A 311 -7.85 -2.38 -8.02
N ALA A 312 -8.58 -3.37 -7.51
CA ALA A 312 -9.95 -3.18 -7.05
C ALA A 312 -10.01 -2.13 -5.93
N GLY A 313 -9.13 -2.22 -4.93
CA GLY A 313 -9.06 -1.20 -3.89
C GLY A 313 -8.76 0.20 -4.42
N TRP A 314 -7.98 0.35 -5.50
CA TRP A 314 -7.72 1.63 -6.17
C TRP A 314 -8.97 2.15 -6.90
N ARG A 315 -9.67 1.25 -7.60
CA ARG A 315 -10.92 1.55 -8.32
C ARG A 315 -12.08 1.88 -7.39
N ILE A 316 -12.19 1.22 -6.24
CA ILE A 316 -13.17 1.55 -5.18
C ILE A 316 -12.95 2.97 -4.70
N GLU A 317 -11.70 3.32 -4.37
CA GLU A 317 -11.35 4.69 -3.97
C GLU A 317 -11.86 5.67 -5.04
N ASP A 318 -11.67 5.38 -6.32
CA ASP A 318 -12.09 6.18 -7.48
C ASP A 318 -13.60 6.10 -7.85
N ARG A 319 -14.39 5.36 -7.07
CA ARG A 319 -15.82 5.07 -7.32
C ARG A 319 -16.09 4.34 -8.65
N ARG A 320 -15.07 3.74 -9.26
CA ARG A 320 -15.16 2.87 -10.45
C ARG A 320 -15.59 1.47 -10.04
N TYR A 321 -16.79 1.37 -9.47
CA TYR A 321 -17.28 0.18 -8.76
C TYR A 321 -17.44 -1.04 -9.66
N ALA A 322 -17.90 -0.87 -10.90
CA ALA A 322 -18.06 -1.97 -11.86
C ALA A 322 -16.70 -2.62 -12.19
N GLU A 323 -15.67 -1.81 -12.49
CA GLU A 323 -14.32 -2.32 -12.76
C GLU A 323 -13.70 -3.00 -11.54
N ALA A 324 -13.92 -2.44 -10.34
CA ALA A 324 -13.49 -3.06 -9.10
C ALA A 324 -14.12 -4.44 -8.89
N ARG A 325 -15.42 -4.58 -9.16
CA ARG A 325 -16.14 -5.86 -9.10
C ARG A 325 -15.51 -6.88 -10.04
N THR A 326 -15.33 -6.53 -11.31
CA THR A 326 -14.74 -7.43 -12.33
C THR A 326 -13.35 -7.92 -11.91
N ALA A 327 -12.50 -7.02 -11.37
CA ALA A 327 -11.18 -7.39 -10.89
C ALA A 327 -11.26 -8.37 -9.70
N LEU A 328 -12.18 -8.17 -8.76
CA LEU A 328 -12.36 -9.02 -7.59
C LEU A 328 -12.93 -10.39 -7.95
N GLU A 329 -13.88 -10.45 -8.87
CA GLU A 329 -14.42 -11.71 -9.39
C GLU A 329 -13.32 -12.54 -10.06
N LYS A 330 -12.46 -11.90 -10.87
CA LYS A 330 -11.30 -12.56 -11.47
C LYS A 330 -10.31 -13.07 -10.41
N ALA A 331 -10.05 -12.27 -9.36
CA ALA A 331 -9.17 -12.66 -8.26
C ALA A 331 -9.72 -13.88 -7.49
N LEU A 332 -11.01 -13.87 -7.17
CA LEU A 332 -11.67 -14.92 -6.40
C LEU A 332 -11.96 -16.18 -7.22
N LYS A 333 -12.09 -16.07 -8.55
CA LYS A 333 -12.08 -17.22 -9.45
C LYS A 333 -10.75 -17.97 -9.37
N ARG A 334 -9.64 -17.24 -9.28
CA ARG A 334 -8.31 -17.84 -9.14
C ARG A 334 -8.04 -18.37 -7.75
N ASN A 335 -8.43 -17.63 -6.72
CA ASN A 335 -8.27 -18.03 -5.33
C ASN A 335 -9.56 -17.69 -4.54
N PRO A 336 -10.46 -18.66 -4.39
CA PRO A 336 -11.71 -18.47 -3.65
C PRO A 336 -11.51 -18.12 -2.17
N ASN A 337 -10.34 -18.41 -1.61
CA ASN A 337 -10.04 -18.21 -0.20
C ASN A 337 -9.14 -16.99 0.07
N HIS A 338 -8.94 -16.13 -0.93
CA HIS A 338 -8.09 -14.95 -0.80
C HIS A 338 -8.78 -13.86 0.04
N VAL A 339 -8.51 -13.88 1.35
CA VAL A 339 -9.10 -12.95 2.33
C VAL A 339 -8.96 -11.47 1.94
N PRO A 340 -7.81 -10.96 1.44
CA PRO A 340 -7.74 -9.58 0.98
C PRO A 340 -8.72 -9.24 -0.14
N SER A 341 -8.96 -10.14 -1.10
CA SER A 341 -9.98 -9.92 -2.15
C SER A 341 -11.40 -9.99 -1.58
N LEU A 342 -11.69 -10.93 -0.68
CA LEU A 342 -12.99 -10.98 0.00
C LEU A 342 -13.26 -9.70 0.80
N SER A 343 -12.27 -9.15 1.49
CA SER A 343 -12.36 -7.89 2.24
C SER A 343 -12.64 -6.69 1.33
N GLN A 344 -12.01 -6.63 0.15
CA GLN A 344 -12.30 -5.58 -0.84
C GLN A 344 -13.71 -5.73 -1.43
N LEU A 345 -14.17 -6.96 -1.70
CA LEU A 345 -15.52 -7.21 -2.20
C LEU A 345 -16.58 -6.89 -1.15
N TYR A 346 -16.33 -7.26 0.11
CA TYR A 346 -17.14 -6.85 1.26
C TYR A 346 -17.29 -5.32 1.32
N ALA A 347 -16.18 -4.59 1.20
CA ALA A 347 -16.23 -3.14 1.19
C ALA A 347 -17.02 -2.58 -0.01
N LEU A 348 -16.85 -3.18 -1.20
CA LEU A 348 -17.57 -2.79 -2.41
C LEU A 348 -19.09 -3.00 -2.29
N GLU A 349 -19.54 -4.18 -1.82
CA GLU A 349 -20.97 -4.45 -1.61
C GLU A 349 -21.55 -3.51 -0.55
N TRP A 350 -20.81 -3.22 0.53
CA TRP A 350 -21.27 -2.28 1.55
C TRP A 350 -21.51 -0.89 0.95
N LEU A 351 -20.55 -0.39 0.17
CA LEU A 351 -20.62 0.95 -0.41
C LEU A 351 -21.75 1.09 -1.45
N THR A 352 -22.06 0.02 -2.18
CA THR A 352 -22.99 0.04 -3.32
C THR A 352 -24.39 -0.47 -2.98
N ARG A 353 -24.52 -1.42 -2.05
CA ARG A 353 -25.78 -2.13 -1.73
C ARG A 353 -26.09 -2.21 -0.23
N GLY A 354 -25.20 -1.69 0.63
CA GLY A 354 -25.41 -1.60 2.06
C GLY A 354 -25.03 -2.86 2.86
N ALA A 355 -25.19 -2.76 4.19
CA ALA A 355 -24.69 -3.73 5.15
C ALA A 355 -25.21 -5.16 4.96
N LYS A 356 -26.51 -5.30 4.67
CA LYS A 356 -27.17 -6.61 4.52
C LYS A 356 -26.59 -7.41 3.36
N ALA A 357 -26.34 -6.77 2.22
CA ALA A 357 -25.75 -7.42 1.05
C ALA A 357 -24.27 -7.80 1.27
N ALA A 358 -23.58 -7.06 2.12
CA ALA A 358 -22.15 -7.24 2.38
C ALA A 358 -21.85 -8.32 3.45
N ALA A 359 -22.78 -8.58 4.38
CA ALA A 359 -22.57 -9.45 5.53
C ALA A 359 -22.02 -10.87 5.19
N PRO A 360 -22.54 -11.60 4.18
CA PRO A 360 -22.04 -12.94 3.86
C PRO A 360 -20.56 -12.97 3.46
N LEU A 361 -20.05 -11.89 2.84
CA LEU A 361 -18.65 -11.79 2.44
C LEU A 361 -17.72 -11.62 3.64
N ARG A 362 -18.17 -10.85 4.64
CA ARG A 362 -17.46 -10.71 5.91
C ARG A 362 -17.40 -12.04 6.66
N GLU A 363 -18.52 -12.75 6.75
CA GLU A 363 -18.61 -14.07 7.38
C GLU A 363 -17.69 -15.08 6.71
N ARG A 364 -17.67 -15.13 5.38
CA ARG A 364 -16.75 -15.98 4.61
C ARG A 364 -15.28 -15.62 4.84
N ALA A 365 -14.95 -14.33 4.92
CA ALA A 365 -13.57 -13.91 5.22
C ALA A 365 -13.14 -14.37 6.63
N LEU A 366 -14.05 -14.27 7.61
CA LEU A 366 -13.80 -14.69 8.99
C LEU A 366 -13.83 -16.22 9.17
N SER A 367 -14.54 -16.98 8.33
CA SER A 367 -14.49 -18.44 8.36
C SER A 367 -13.15 -18.98 7.86
N ILE A 368 -12.49 -18.26 6.94
CA ILE A 368 -11.14 -18.59 6.46
C ILE A 368 -10.09 -18.13 7.45
N GLN A 369 -10.23 -16.91 7.99
CA GLN A 369 -9.30 -16.36 8.97
C GLN A 369 -10.05 -15.88 10.22
N PRO A 370 -10.36 -16.79 11.16
CA PRO A 370 -11.04 -16.45 12.40
C PRO A 370 -10.30 -15.37 13.19
N GLY A 371 -11.06 -14.42 13.75
CA GLY A 371 -10.50 -13.31 14.53
C GLY A 371 -9.72 -12.27 13.73
N SER A 372 -9.78 -12.28 12.39
CA SER A 372 -9.07 -11.30 11.57
C SER A 372 -9.74 -9.91 11.61
N PRO A 373 -9.05 -8.85 12.07
CA PRO A 373 -9.56 -7.47 12.01
C PRO A 373 -9.53 -6.88 10.59
N LEU A 374 -8.90 -7.58 9.64
CA LEU A 374 -8.62 -7.09 8.29
C LEU A 374 -9.88 -6.69 7.49
N PRO A 375 -10.96 -7.49 7.40
CA PRO A 375 -12.11 -7.13 6.56
C PRO A 375 -12.78 -5.83 7.00
N ASP A 376 -12.96 -5.66 8.30
CA ASP A 376 -13.58 -4.46 8.87
C ASP A 376 -12.64 -3.25 8.77
N THR A 377 -11.33 -3.44 8.91
CA THR A 377 -10.36 -2.36 8.72
C THR A 377 -10.31 -1.89 7.26
N VAL A 378 -10.39 -2.82 6.29
CA VAL A 378 -10.45 -2.48 4.86
C VAL A 378 -11.71 -1.67 4.55
N LEU A 379 -12.88 -2.09 5.03
CA LEU A 379 -14.11 -1.31 4.88
C LEU A 379 -13.99 0.06 5.55
N GLY A 380 -13.51 0.12 6.79
CA GLY A 380 -13.33 1.38 7.53
C GLY A 380 -12.44 2.38 6.78
N ARG A 381 -11.33 1.91 6.18
CA ARG A 381 -10.43 2.75 5.37
C ARG A 381 -11.10 3.29 4.11
N HIS A 382 -11.93 2.51 3.44
CA HIS A 382 -12.71 2.99 2.28
C HIS A 382 -13.78 3.99 2.69
N LEU A 383 -14.44 3.77 3.83
CA LEU A 383 -15.40 4.72 4.38
C LEU A 383 -14.72 6.05 4.73
N ILE A 384 -13.53 6.02 5.35
CA ILE A 384 -12.69 7.21 5.59
C ILE A 384 -12.35 7.92 4.29
N HIS A 385 -11.89 7.18 3.26
CA HIS A 385 -11.55 7.76 1.97
C HIS A 385 -12.75 8.45 1.29
N HIS A 386 -13.96 7.94 1.52
CA HIS A 386 -15.21 8.53 1.05
C HIS A 386 -15.85 9.49 2.06
N TYR A 387 -15.15 9.91 3.12
CA TYR A 387 -15.63 10.86 4.13
C TYR A 387 -16.88 10.38 4.90
N ARG A 388 -17.16 9.08 4.90
CA ARG A 388 -18.29 8.45 5.62
C ARG A 388 -17.87 8.08 7.06
N PHE A 389 -17.35 9.05 7.80
CA PHE A 389 -16.80 8.84 9.15
C PHE A 389 -17.80 8.25 10.16
N PRO A 390 -19.07 8.68 10.19
CA PRO A 390 -20.06 8.09 11.12
C PRO A 390 -20.29 6.59 10.88
N GLU A 391 -20.14 6.12 9.64
CA GLU A 391 -20.22 4.70 9.32
C GLU A 391 -18.90 3.98 9.60
N ALA A 392 -17.76 4.65 9.41
CA ALA A 392 -16.43 4.06 9.61
C ALA A 392 -16.17 3.68 11.07
N GLU A 393 -16.57 4.53 12.02
CA GLU A 393 -16.29 4.32 13.44
C GLU A 393 -16.78 2.98 14.00
N PRO A 394 -18.08 2.62 13.94
CA PRO A 394 -18.56 1.36 14.53
C PRO A 394 -17.92 0.14 13.85
N ILE A 395 -17.56 0.23 12.57
CA ILE A 395 -16.86 -0.82 11.84
C ILE A 395 -15.43 -0.98 12.38
N LEU A 396 -14.71 0.11 12.62
CA LEU A 396 -13.34 0.09 13.14
C LEU A 396 -13.29 -0.36 14.60
N ARG A 397 -14.26 0.04 15.43
CA ARG A 397 -14.40 -0.49 16.80
C ARG A 397 -14.63 -1.99 16.80
N ARG A 398 -15.43 -2.51 15.86
CA ARG A 398 -15.61 -3.96 15.68
C ARG A 398 -14.33 -4.67 15.21
N ALA A 399 -13.51 -4.03 14.39
CA ALA A 399 -12.18 -4.57 14.07
C ALA A 399 -11.31 -4.70 15.34
N LEU A 400 -11.30 -3.65 16.18
CA LEU A 400 -10.53 -3.64 17.42
C LEU A 400 -11.10 -4.53 18.52
N SER A 401 -12.38 -4.92 18.47
CA SER A 401 -12.90 -5.95 19.37
C SER A 401 -12.41 -7.35 19.04
N LEU A 402 -11.95 -7.58 17.80
CA LEU A 402 -11.31 -8.84 17.40
C LEU A 402 -9.82 -8.86 17.77
N ASP A 403 -9.15 -7.72 17.61
CA ASP A 403 -7.75 -7.53 17.97
C ASP A 403 -7.52 -6.08 18.46
N PRO A 404 -7.49 -5.85 19.79
CA PRO A 404 -7.32 -4.51 20.37
C PRO A 404 -5.98 -3.84 20.06
N GLU A 405 -5.00 -4.58 19.56
CA GLU A 405 -3.64 -4.11 19.25
C GLU A 405 -3.41 -4.01 17.74
N TYR A 406 -4.46 -4.15 16.93
CA TYR A 406 -4.34 -4.05 15.48
C TYR A 406 -4.09 -2.60 15.04
N VAL A 407 -2.81 -2.25 14.93
CA VAL A 407 -2.32 -0.91 14.59
C VAL A 407 -3.03 -0.26 13.40
N PRO A 408 -3.27 -0.95 12.24
CA PRO A 408 -3.97 -0.32 11.13
C PRO A 408 -5.41 0.12 11.44
N ALA A 409 -6.10 -0.55 12.37
CA ALA A 409 -7.42 -0.14 12.84
C ALA A 409 -7.34 0.98 13.88
N LEU A 410 -6.32 0.98 14.75
CA LEU A 410 -6.07 2.08 15.70
C LEU A 410 -5.78 3.39 14.95
N ASP A 411 -4.92 3.36 13.94
CA ASP A 411 -4.62 4.53 13.10
C ASP A 411 -5.88 5.04 12.37
N ALA A 412 -6.68 4.12 11.81
CA ALA A 412 -7.91 4.46 11.11
C ALA A 412 -8.97 5.04 12.06
N LEU A 413 -9.15 4.46 13.24
CA LEU A 413 -10.10 4.94 14.25
C LEU A 413 -9.65 6.29 14.80
N GLY A 414 -8.36 6.45 15.11
CA GLY A 414 -7.79 7.72 15.55
C GLY A 414 -8.10 8.85 14.57
N LYS A 415 -7.90 8.60 13.27
CA LYS A 415 -8.24 9.54 12.19
C LYS A 415 -9.74 9.87 12.13
N VAL A 416 -10.62 8.88 12.27
CA VAL A 416 -12.08 9.09 12.30
C VAL A 416 -12.49 9.95 13.49
N LEU A 417 -11.95 9.68 14.67
CA LEU A 417 -12.26 10.42 15.90
C LEU A 417 -11.80 11.88 15.79
N ILE A 418 -10.60 12.11 15.27
CA ILE A 418 -10.07 13.46 14.98
C ILE A 418 -11.01 14.21 14.00
N TYR A 419 -11.37 13.61 12.88
CA TYR A 419 -12.27 14.25 11.89
C TYR A 419 -13.73 14.39 12.34
N THR A 420 -14.12 13.78 13.45
CA THR A 420 -15.45 13.94 14.06
C THR A 420 -15.40 14.79 15.33
N GLY A 421 -14.29 15.52 15.56
CA GLY A 421 -14.15 16.47 16.67
C GLY A 421 -13.87 15.82 18.03
N ARG A 422 -13.59 14.51 18.08
CA ARG A 422 -13.21 13.75 19.28
C ARG A 422 -11.70 13.54 19.35
N GLY A 423 -10.98 14.65 19.21
CA GLY A 423 -9.52 14.72 19.15
C GLY A 423 -8.81 13.94 20.25
N LYS A 424 -9.20 14.16 21.52
CA LYS A 424 -8.63 13.47 22.70
C LYS A 424 -8.73 11.94 22.63
N GLU A 425 -9.87 11.40 22.21
CA GLU A 425 -10.04 9.94 22.05
C GLU A 425 -9.22 9.43 20.85
N GLY A 426 -9.20 10.22 19.77
CA GLY A 426 -8.39 9.91 18.59
C GLY A 426 -6.89 9.86 18.90
N ARG A 427 -6.39 10.84 19.65
CA ARG A 427 -5.01 10.90 20.13
C ARG A 427 -4.63 9.68 20.95
N LYS A 428 -5.48 9.23 21.89
CA LYS A 428 -5.23 8.00 22.66
C LYS A 428 -5.11 6.76 21.77
N CYS A 429 -5.92 6.67 20.71
CA CYS A 429 -5.81 5.57 19.75
C CYS A 429 -4.46 5.62 19.01
N LEU A 430 -4.02 6.82 18.59
CA LEU A 430 -2.74 7.01 17.91
C LEU A 430 -1.54 6.78 18.85
N GLU A 431 -1.60 7.21 20.10
CA GLU A 431 -0.56 6.95 21.11
C GLU A 431 -0.43 5.44 21.39
N LYS A 432 -1.56 4.71 21.49
CA LYS A 432 -1.53 3.25 21.58
C LYS A 432 -0.92 2.60 20.35
N ALA A 433 -1.25 3.09 19.15
CA ALA A 433 -0.64 2.61 17.91
C ALA A 433 0.87 2.86 17.88
N ASP A 434 1.31 3.98 18.44
CA ASP A 434 2.72 4.36 18.53
C ASP A 434 3.49 3.47 19.51
N SER A 435 2.92 3.20 20.71
CA SER A 435 3.55 2.32 21.70
C SER A 435 3.70 0.88 21.22
N LEU A 436 2.85 0.43 20.28
CA LEU A 436 2.93 -0.90 19.67
C LEU A 436 3.95 -0.99 18.52
N GLN A 437 4.50 0.16 18.11
CA GLN A 437 5.46 0.27 17.00
C GLN A 437 6.65 1.13 17.42
N GLU A 438 7.23 0.81 18.58
CA GLU A 438 8.44 1.49 19.05
C GLU A 438 9.55 1.41 17.99
N GLY A 439 10.23 2.53 17.75
CA GLY A 439 11.28 2.65 16.72
C GLY A 439 10.77 2.90 15.29
N PHE A 440 9.46 2.88 15.03
CA PHE A 440 8.90 3.24 13.74
C PHE A 440 8.83 4.76 13.57
N VAL A 441 9.10 5.23 12.35
CA VAL A 441 8.92 6.63 11.96
C VAL A 441 7.60 6.76 11.23
N ASN A 442 6.58 7.26 11.93
CA ASN A 442 5.28 7.56 11.36
C ASN A 442 4.95 9.05 11.52
N ALA A 443 5.52 9.86 10.62
CA ALA A 443 5.33 11.31 10.63
C ALA A 443 3.84 11.74 10.64
N PRO A 444 2.90 11.16 9.86
CA PRO A 444 1.48 11.46 9.99
C PRO A 444 0.93 11.27 11.40
N ARG A 445 1.28 10.16 12.05
CA ARG A 445 0.79 9.82 13.39
C ARG A 445 1.34 10.80 14.43
N HIS A 446 2.65 11.02 14.43
CA HIS A 446 3.29 11.95 15.38
C HIS A 446 2.79 13.39 15.20
N ASN A 447 2.67 13.86 13.95
CA ASN A 447 2.11 15.19 13.67
C ASN A 447 0.70 15.34 14.25
N ALA A 448 -0.18 14.34 14.02
CA ALA A 448 -1.54 14.37 14.52
C ALA A 448 -1.58 14.36 16.06
N ILE A 449 -0.79 13.52 16.73
CA ILE A 449 -0.69 13.50 18.19
C ILE A 449 -0.28 14.87 18.74
N GLU A 450 0.75 15.49 18.16
CA GLU A 450 1.27 16.78 18.62
C GLU A 450 0.27 17.92 18.43
N VAL A 451 -0.46 17.96 17.31
CA VAL A 451 -1.51 18.98 17.11
C VAL A 451 -2.67 18.78 18.08
N GLU A 452 -3.09 17.54 18.34
CA GLU A 452 -4.16 17.30 19.31
C GLU A 452 -3.74 17.70 20.75
N LYS A 453 -2.49 17.48 21.14
CA LYS A 453 -1.96 17.98 22.43
C LYS A 453 -2.03 19.51 22.51
N LYS A 454 -1.56 20.21 21.47
CA LYS A 454 -1.64 21.68 21.42
C LYS A 454 -3.06 22.20 21.50
N ILE A 455 -4.01 21.55 20.82
CA ILE A 455 -5.44 21.92 20.91
C ILE A 455 -5.92 21.78 22.36
N GLU A 456 -5.56 20.69 23.05
CA GLU A 456 -5.94 20.48 24.45
C GLU A 456 -5.32 21.52 25.41
N GLU A 457 -4.07 21.92 25.16
CA GLU A 457 -3.31 22.82 26.03
C GLU A 457 -3.66 24.30 25.80
N GLU A 458 -3.68 24.73 24.54
CA GLU A 458 -3.67 26.14 24.16
C GLU A 458 -5.04 26.67 23.69
N TYR A 459 -5.96 25.80 23.24
CA TYR A 459 -7.23 26.23 22.66
C TYR A 459 -8.35 26.16 23.71
N ARG A 460 -9.33 27.04 23.58
CA ARG A 460 -10.53 27.06 24.43
C ARG A 460 -11.78 27.00 23.55
N SER A 461 -12.91 26.66 24.16
CA SER A 461 -14.19 26.52 23.46
C SER A 461 -15.22 27.55 23.91
N TRP A 462 -15.94 28.14 22.98
CA TRP A 462 -17.06 29.05 23.23
C TRP A 462 -18.30 28.54 22.50
N LYS A 463 -19.40 28.33 23.23
CA LYS A 463 -20.69 27.94 22.66
C LYS A 463 -21.51 29.19 22.38
N VAL A 464 -21.94 29.36 21.13
CA VAL A 464 -22.83 30.45 20.70
C VAL A 464 -23.92 29.86 19.82
N GLY A 465 -25.15 29.84 20.31
CA GLY A 465 -26.26 29.16 19.63
C GLY A 465 -25.97 27.68 19.40
N ASP A 466 -26.12 27.24 18.14
CA ASP A 466 -25.83 25.88 17.68
C ASP A 466 -24.38 25.70 17.18
N PHE A 467 -23.47 26.61 17.54
CA PHE A 467 -22.06 26.51 17.18
C PHE A 467 -21.18 26.40 18.42
N VAL A 468 -20.10 25.62 18.29
CA VAL A 468 -19.04 25.52 19.30
C VAL A 468 -17.72 25.89 18.64
N PHE A 469 -17.23 27.08 18.95
CA PHE A 469 -15.99 27.61 18.41
C PHE A 469 -14.80 27.20 19.26
N TRP A 470 -13.77 26.63 18.64
CA TRP A 470 -12.50 26.27 19.26
C TRP A 470 -11.40 27.12 18.65
N MET A 471 -10.71 27.92 19.45
CA MET A 471 -9.62 28.79 18.99
C MET A 471 -8.67 29.15 20.12
N HIS A 472 -7.51 29.71 19.77
CA HIS A 472 -6.62 30.29 20.77
C HIS A 472 -7.32 31.50 21.44
N PRO A 473 -7.24 31.70 22.77
CA PRO A 473 -7.92 32.78 23.48
C PRO A 473 -7.67 34.19 22.93
N SER A 474 -6.50 34.46 22.35
CA SER A 474 -6.20 35.76 21.75
C SER A 474 -7.04 36.09 20.51
N GLU A 475 -7.61 35.08 19.84
CA GLU A 475 -8.42 35.24 18.64
C GLU A 475 -9.89 35.58 18.97
N ALA A 476 -10.34 35.11 20.14
CA ALA A 476 -11.74 35.14 20.54
C ALA A 476 -12.37 36.55 20.55
N PRO A 477 -11.71 37.60 21.09
CA PRO A 477 -12.31 38.95 21.14
C PRO A 477 -12.71 39.49 19.77
N VAL A 478 -12.00 39.13 18.71
CA VAL A 478 -12.29 39.56 17.35
C VAL A 478 -13.20 38.55 16.67
N LEU A 479 -12.81 37.28 16.60
CA LEU A 479 -13.51 36.31 15.76
C LEU A 479 -14.92 35.97 16.26
N LEU A 480 -15.17 36.00 17.57
CA LEU A 480 -16.52 35.79 18.10
C LEU A 480 -17.48 36.93 17.80
N HIS A 481 -16.99 38.13 17.45
CA HIS A 481 -17.83 39.22 17.00
C HIS A 481 -18.39 38.97 15.58
N PHE A 482 -17.62 38.27 14.72
CA PHE A 482 -17.95 38.12 13.30
C PHE A 482 -18.48 36.73 12.92
N LEU A 483 -17.82 35.66 13.36
CA LEU A 483 -18.11 34.30 12.90
C LEU A 483 -19.52 33.81 13.26
N PRO A 484 -20.03 33.98 14.50
CA PRO A 484 -21.35 33.47 14.85
C PRO A 484 -22.46 34.06 13.98
N ALA A 485 -22.47 35.38 13.80
CA ALA A 485 -23.46 36.06 12.96
C ALA A 485 -23.36 35.61 11.49
N LEU A 486 -22.15 35.42 10.97
CA LEU A 486 -21.94 34.93 9.61
C LEU A 486 -22.49 33.50 9.42
N TYR A 487 -22.16 32.58 10.34
CA TYR A 487 -22.62 31.20 10.25
C TYR A 487 -24.13 31.05 10.45
N GLU A 488 -24.76 31.87 11.31
CA GLU A 488 -26.23 31.88 11.42
C GLU A 488 -26.90 32.43 10.16
N ARG A 489 -26.34 33.47 9.52
CA ARG A 489 -26.82 33.93 8.20
C ARG A 489 -26.69 32.85 7.14
N ALA A 490 -25.56 32.15 7.10
CA ALA A 490 -25.36 31.01 6.21
C ALA A 490 -26.44 29.96 6.47
N ARG A 491 -26.58 29.52 7.73
CA ARG A 491 -27.59 28.54 8.15
C ARG A 491 -29.00 28.92 7.71
N ALA A 492 -29.42 30.16 7.93
CA ALA A 492 -30.73 30.64 7.51
C ALA A 492 -30.91 30.59 5.99
N SER A 493 -29.92 31.10 5.23
CA SER A 493 -29.93 31.08 3.76
C SER A 493 -29.99 29.65 3.20
N PHE A 494 -29.13 28.76 3.70
CA PHE A 494 -29.10 27.37 3.26
C PHE A 494 -30.37 26.61 3.66
N ARG A 495 -30.91 26.84 4.87
CA ARG A 495 -32.18 26.23 5.29
C ARG A 495 -33.33 26.63 4.37
N ALA A 496 -33.41 27.92 4.01
CA ALA A 496 -34.47 28.43 3.14
C ALA A 496 -34.38 27.83 1.72
N ARG A 497 -33.17 27.72 1.16
CA ARG A 497 -32.99 27.27 -0.23
C ARG A 497 -32.88 25.76 -0.42
N TYR A 498 -32.31 25.05 0.55
CA TYR A 498 -32.03 23.61 0.45
C TYR A 498 -32.91 22.75 1.37
N GLY A 499 -33.76 23.36 2.21
CA GLY A 499 -34.67 22.63 3.09
C GLY A 499 -33.99 21.78 4.17
N TYR A 500 -32.70 22.02 4.44
CA TYR A 500 -31.92 21.23 5.40
C TYR A 500 -31.21 22.13 6.40
N ALA A 501 -31.24 21.70 7.66
CA ALA A 501 -30.45 22.27 8.75
C ALA A 501 -29.56 21.16 9.34
N PRO A 502 -28.24 21.38 9.47
CA PRO A 502 -27.37 20.44 10.14
C PRO A 502 -27.85 20.14 11.57
N LYS A 503 -27.72 18.88 11.99
CA LYS A 503 -28.14 18.42 13.32
C LYS A 503 -27.03 18.61 14.35
N GLY A 504 -27.40 19.05 15.55
CA GLY A 504 -26.50 19.21 16.69
C GLY A 504 -25.57 20.43 16.55
N PRO A 505 -24.72 20.66 17.55
CA PRO A 505 -23.79 21.77 17.49
C PRO A 505 -22.72 21.54 16.42
N ILE A 506 -22.50 22.52 15.56
CA ILE A 506 -21.41 22.51 14.59
C ILE A 506 -20.14 22.99 15.30
N ARG A 507 -19.10 22.17 15.27
CA ARG A 507 -17.79 22.52 15.82
C ARG A 507 -17.00 23.29 14.77
N VAL A 508 -16.51 24.47 15.13
CA VAL A 508 -15.66 25.31 14.26
C VAL A 508 -14.31 25.50 14.94
N GLU A 509 -13.26 24.89 14.41
CA GLU A 509 -11.88 25.04 14.89
C GLU A 509 -11.14 26.08 14.04
N VAL A 510 -10.64 27.14 14.68
CA VAL A 510 -9.87 28.20 14.02
C VAL A 510 -8.43 28.19 14.53
N PHE A 511 -7.50 27.85 13.65
CA PHE A 511 -6.09 27.65 13.98
C PHE A 511 -5.26 28.91 13.78
N HIS A 512 -4.46 29.26 14.78
CA HIS A 512 -3.53 30.40 14.71
C HIS A 512 -2.36 30.16 13.72
N SER A 513 -2.05 28.89 13.43
CA SER A 513 -0.95 28.48 12.55
C SER A 513 -1.48 27.66 11.38
N PHE A 514 -1.09 28.05 10.16
CA PHE A 514 -1.38 27.27 8.95
C PHE A 514 -0.80 25.85 9.02
N GLY A 515 0.36 25.68 9.66
CA GLY A 515 0.99 24.37 9.81
C GLY A 515 0.16 23.41 10.65
N ASP A 516 -0.41 23.92 11.75
CA ASP A 516 -1.24 23.11 12.65
C ASP A 516 -2.62 22.83 12.00
N PHE A 517 -3.22 23.81 11.31
CA PHE A 517 -4.41 23.58 10.47
C PHE A 517 -4.18 22.49 9.41
N SER A 518 -3.06 22.58 8.70
CA SER A 518 -2.69 21.63 7.65
C SER A 518 -2.56 20.22 8.22
N VAL A 519 -1.89 20.08 9.35
CA VAL A 519 -1.76 18.79 10.05
C VAL A 519 -3.11 18.31 10.57
N ARG A 520 -3.92 19.17 11.18
CA ARG A 520 -5.27 18.82 11.64
C ARG A 520 -6.14 18.24 10.52
N THR A 521 -5.92 18.73 9.30
CA THR A 521 -6.76 18.42 8.13
C THR A 521 -6.25 17.20 7.37
N VAL A 522 -4.94 17.06 7.16
CA VAL A 522 -4.35 15.97 6.34
C VAL A 522 -3.15 15.25 6.97
N ASN A 523 -2.85 15.49 8.24
CA ASN A 523 -1.71 14.95 9.02
C ASN A 523 -0.31 15.36 8.52
N PHE A 524 -0.23 16.30 7.57
CA PHE A 524 1.01 16.85 7.03
C PHE A 524 0.93 18.37 6.89
N ARG A 525 2.09 19.03 6.86
CA ARG A 525 2.20 20.45 6.51
C ARG A 525 2.14 20.64 4.99
N GLY A 526 1.64 21.79 4.53
CA GLY A 526 1.59 22.17 3.12
C GLY A 526 0.27 21.84 2.40
N PHE A 527 -0.83 21.63 3.15
CA PHE A 527 -2.16 21.51 2.59
C PHE A 527 -2.66 22.85 2.08
N GLY A 528 -2.92 22.97 0.77
CA GLY A 528 -3.16 24.25 0.10
C GLY A 528 -4.54 24.89 0.30
N ALA A 529 -5.35 24.47 1.27
CA ALA A 529 -6.65 25.07 1.56
C ALA A 529 -6.61 25.98 2.80
N LEU A 530 -7.67 26.75 3.03
CA LEU A 530 -7.81 27.66 4.18
C LEU A 530 -8.91 27.24 5.15
N GLY A 531 -9.81 26.40 4.67
CA GLY A 531 -10.83 25.71 5.43
C GLY A 531 -10.88 24.25 5.01
N ALA A 532 -11.48 23.43 5.86
CA ALA A 532 -11.95 22.11 5.50
C ALA A 532 -13.14 21.70 6.37
N CYS A 533 -14.08 21.00 5.76
CA CYS A 533 -15.26 20.51 6.44
C CYS A 533 -15.34 18.99 6.38
N PHE A 534 -15.73 18.39 7.51
CA PHE A 534 -15.89 16.96 7.71
C PHE A 534 -17.34 16.58 8.09
N GLY A 535 -18.31 17.45 7.77
CA GLY A 535 -19.69 17.37 8.22
C GLY A 535 -19.90 18.32 9.39
N GLY A 536 -20.15 17.82 10.60
CA GLY A 536 -20.37 18.67 11.79
C GLY A 536 -19.11 19.35 12.36
N LEU A 537 -17.97 19.22 11.68
CA LEU A 537 -16.69 19.83 12.06
C LEU A 537 -16.15 20.64 10.89
N ILE A 538 -15.93 21.92 11.13
CA ILE A 538 -15.24 22.85 10.25
C ILE A 538 -13.89 23.17 10.88
N THR A 539 -12.81 23.09 10.11
CA THR A 539 -11.49 23.63 10.46
C THR A 539 -11.17 24.81 9.57
N SER A 540 -10.51 25.83 10.10
CA SER A 540 -10.12 27.02 9.34
C SER A 540 -8.84 27.63 9.89
N VAL A 541 -8.20 28.47 9.09
CA VAL A 541 -7.00 29.23 9.48
C VAL A 541 -7.42 30.63 9.95
N SER A 542 -6.85 31.12 11.06
CA SER A 542 -7.14 32.47 11.56
C SER A 542 -6.62 33.56 10.60
N PRO A 543 -7.31 34.71 10.46
CA PRO A 543 -6.76 35.92 9.84
C PRO A 543 -5.44 36.42 10.43
N SER A 544 -5.16 36.09 11.69
CA SER A 544 -3.89 36.44 12.33
C SER A 544 -2.71 35.59 11.85
N ALA A 545 -2.97 34.45 11.19
CA ALA A 545 -1.94 33.52 10.75
C ALA A 545 -0.95 34.20 9.80
N PRO A 546 0.37 34.08 10.03
CA PRO A 546 1.37 34.74 9.22
C PRO A 546 1.26 34.38 7.72
N LYS A 547 1.54 35.35 6.85
CA LYS A 547 1.67 35.22 5.37
C LYS A 547 0.37 35.01 4.58
N LEU A 548 -0.80 35.03 5.23
CA LEU A 548 -2.12 34.88 4.59
C LEU A 548 -2.96 36.16 4.56
N ARG A 549 -2.59 37.21 5.32
CA ARG A 549 -3.26 38.52 5.30
C ARG A 549 -3.35 39.09 3.88
N ASP A 550 -4.48 39.72 3.58
CA ASP A 550 -4.82 40.39 2.31
C ASP A 550 -4.88 39.51 1.05
N LYS A 551 -4.80 38.18 1.20
CA LYS A 551 -4.83 37.25 0.07
C LYS A 551 -6.17 36.54 -0.11
N PHE A 552 -7.04 36.59 0.90
CA PHE A 552 -8.26 35.76 0.95
C PHE A 552 -9.40 36.44 1.71
N SER A 553 -10.63 36.03 1.41
CA SER A 553 -11.83 36.38 2.16
C SER A 553 -12.18 35.26 3.14
N TRP A 554 -11.97 35.51 4.44
CA TRP A 554 -12.39 34.57 5.50
C TRP A 554 -13.90 34.44 5.60
N ALA A 555 -14.65 35.50 5.24
CA ALA A 555 -16.10 35.44 5.22
C ALA A 555 -16.60 34.49 4.12
N ALA A 556 -16.01 34.56 2.92
CA ALA A 556 -16.29 33.61 1.85
C ALA A 556 -15.90 32.19 2.26
N THR A 557 -14.68 32.01 2.81
CA THR A 557 -14.21 30.69 3.29
C THR A 557 -15.15 30.08 4.33
N ALA A 558 -15.62 30.85 5.32
CA ALA A 558 -16.56 30.34 6.32
C ALA A 558 -17.91 29.95 5.71
N TRP A 559 -18.41 30.74 4.74
CA TRP A 559 -19.63 30.40 3.99
C TRP A 559 -19.46 29.11 3.17
N HIS A 560 -18.32 28.96 2.49
CA HIS A 560 -17.91 27.77 1.72
C HIS A 560 -17.89 26.51 2.58
N GLU A 561 -17.21 26.56 3.73
CA GLU A 561 -17.14 25.40 4.63
C GLU A 561 -18.50 25.06 5.27
N PHE A 562 -19.36 26.06 5.47
CA PHE A 562 -20.73 25.81 5.90
C PHE A 562 -21.56 25.15 4.79
N ALA A 563 -21.36 25.51 3.52
CA ALA A 563 -22.00 24.84 2.38
C ALA A 563 -21.64 23.35 2.32
N HIS A 564 -20.38 22.99 2.60
CA HIS A 564 -19.97 21.59 2.78
C HIS A 564 -20.74 20.90 3.91
N THR A 565 -20.94 21.56 5.05
CA THR A 565 -21.70 21.01 6.19
C THR A 565 -23.12 20.62 5.77
N VAL A 566 -23.78 21.46 4.97
CA VAL A 566 -25.13 21.23 4.45
C VAL A 566 -25.15 20.12 3.39
N THR A 567 -24.28 20.19 2.39
CA THR A 567 -24.25 19.23 1.27
C THR A 567 -23.81 17.82 1.69
N LEU A 568 -22.85 17.71 2.61
CA LEU A 568 -22.48 16.42 3.23
C LEU A 568 -23.63 15.87 4.07
N GLY A 569 -24.31 16.70 4.84
CA GLY A 569 -25.46 16.31 5.65
C GLY A 569 -26.63 15.79 4.80
N LEU A 570 -27.05 16.57 3.81
CA LEU A 570 -28.12 16.23 2.85
C LEU A 570 -27.87 14.89 2.15
N SER A 571 -26.65 14.71 1.63
CA SER A 571 -26.28 13.50 0.91
C SER A 571 -25.93 12.32 1.83
N ARG A 572 -25.88 12.54 3.16
CA ARG A 572 -25.32 11.60 4.14
C ARG A 572 -23.93 11.13 3.69
N HIS A 573 -23.05 12.06 3.35
CA HIS A 573 -21.67 11.86 2.87
C HIS A 573 -21.55 11.03 1.57
N ARG A 574 -22.62 10.96 0.76
CA ARG A 574 -22.58 10.24 -0.54
C ARG A 574 -22.20 11.13 -1.72
N ILE A 575 -22.29 12.45 -1.57
CA ILE A 575 -21.91 13.40 -2.62
C ILE A 575 -20.42 13.24 -2.99
N PRO A 576 -20.07 13.22 -4.29
CA PRO A 576 -18.67 13.27 -4.72
C PRO A 576 -18.00 14.57 -4.28
N ARG A 577 -16.70 14.50 -3.97
CA ARG A 577 -15.97 15.65 -3.42
C ARG A 577 -15.95 16.86 -4.36
N TRP A 578 -15.72 16.63 -5.65
CA TRP A 578 -15.74 17.69 -6.65
C TRP A 578 -17.09 18.39 -6.74
N PHE A 579 -18.20 17.68 -6.51
CA PHE A 579 -19.53 18.27 -6.66
C PHE A 579 -19.92 19.11 -5.45
N THR A 580 -19.57 18.67 -4.24
CA THR A 580 -19.73 19.51 -3.05
C THR A 580 -18.83 20.74 -3.12
N GLU A 581 -17.61 20.63 -3.66
CA GLU A 581 -16.73 21.78 -3.92
C GLU A 581 -17.37 22.80 -4.86
N GLY A 582 -17.86 22.36 -6.03
CA GLY A 582 -18.51 23.24 -6.99
C GLY A 582 -19.75 23.94 -6.43
N ILE A 583 -20.55 23.24 -5.60
CA ILE A 583 -21.67 23.88 -4.90
C ILE A 583 -21.15 24.92 -3.91
N SER A 584 -20.11 24.62 -3.14
CA SER A 584 -19.56 25.58 -2.17
C SER A 584 -19.02 26.85 -2.86
N VAL A 585 -18.29 26.73 -3.98
CA VAL A 585 -17.82 27.88 -4.79
C VAL A 585 -18.99 28.67 -5.39
N TYR A 586 -20.03 27.99 -5.88
CA TYR A 586 -21.24 28.65 -6.38
C TYR A 586 -21.91 29.47 -5.26
N GLU A 587 -21.99 28.92 -4.06
CA GLU A 587 -22.53 29.58 -2.88
C GLU A 587 -21.70 30.78 -2.41
N GLU A 588 -20.39 30.70 -2.63
CA GLU A 588 -19.43 31.80 -2.77
C GLU A 588 -20.08 33.07 -3.36
N THR A 589 -20.46 32.89 -4.63
CA THR A 589 -20.96 33.92 -5.52
C THR A 589 -22.36 34.38 -5.16
N VAL A 590 -23.24 33.45 -4.75
CA VAL A 590 -24.62 33.77 -4.35
C VAL A 590 -24.63 34.65 -3.10
N CYS A 591 -23.75 34.37 -2.13
CA CYS A 591 -23.65 35.20 -0.93
C CYS A 591 -23.09 36.58 -1.23
N ASN A 592 -22.04 36.64 -2.05
CA ASN A 592 -21.38 37.89 -2.42
C ASN A 592 -20.81 37.77 -3.83
N PRO A 593 -21.39 38.45 -4.84
CA PRO A 593 -20.88 38.42 -6.21
C PRO A 593 -19.42 38.86 -6.35
N ALA A 594 -18.89 39.68 -5.41
CA ALA A 594 -17.48 40.06 -5.41
C ALA A 594 -16.52 38.91 -5.05
N CYS A 595 -17.04 37.81 -4.51
CA CYS A 595 -16.30 36.58 -4.25
C CYS A 595 -16.32 35.60 -5.44
N ALA A 596 -16.99 35.96 -6.55
CA ALA A 596 -17.02 35.14 -7.73
C ALA A 596 -15.61 34.91 -8.29
N ARG A 597 -15.27 33.64 -8.55
CA ARG A 597 -14.05 33.30 -9.27
C ARG A 597 -14.27 33.51 -10.77
N HIS A 598 -13.46 34.36 -11.38
CA HIS A 598 -13.50 34.58 -12.83
C HIS A 598 -12.80 33.43 -13.57
N MET A 599 -13.14 33.21 -14.85
CA MET A 599 -12.51 32.18 -15.66
C MET A 599 -10.99 32.35 -15.69
N GLU A 600 -10.27 31.39 -15.11
CA GLU A 600 -8.81 31.35 -15.15
C GLU A 600 -8.33 30.94 -16.54
N ARG A 601 -7.22 31.53 -16.98
CA ARG A 601 -6.57 31.22 -18.26
C ARG A 601 -6.39 29.72 -18.48
N ASP A 602 -6.02 28.98 -17.43
CA ASP A 602 -5.81 27.54 -17.48
C ASP A 602 -7.06 26.76 -17.92
N LEU A 603 -8.27 27.23 -17.55
CA LEU A 603 -9.54 26.63 -17.98
C LEU A 603 -9.80 26.88 -19.46
N VAL A 604 -9.56 28.10 -19.92
CA VAL A 604 -9.68 28.50 -21.33
C VAL A 604 -8.70 27.71 -22.19
N ASP A 605 -7.44 27.62 -21.76
CA ASP A 605 -6.40 26.86 -22.44
C ASP A 605 -6.75 25.36 -22.48
N ALA A 606 -7.28 24.79 -21.38
CA ALA A 606 -7.69 23.39 -21.35
C ALA A 606 -8.87 23.09 -22.28
N LEU A 607 -9.84 24.00 -22.36
CA LEU A 607 -10.97 23.91 -23.27
C LEU A 607 -10.49 24.01 -24.74
N TYR A 608 -9.69 25.02 -25.05
CA TYR A 608 -9.15 25.26 -26.39
C TYR A 608 -8.33 24.07 -26.92
N ASN A 609 -7.50 23.49 -26.05
CA ASN A 609 -6.67 22.34 -26.40
C ASN A 609 -7.40 20.99 -26.31
N GLY A 610 -8.71 20.96 -25.97
CA GLY A 610 -9.48 19.72 -25.85
C GLY A 610 -9.00 18.78 -24.73
N VAL A 611 -8.32 19.32 -23.71
CA VAL A 611 -7.78 18.55 -22.57
C VAL A 611 -8.63 18.66 -21.30
N LEU A 612 -9.80 19.31 -21.40
CA LEU A 612 -10.78 19.35 -20.32
C LEU A 612 -11.31 17.94 -20.05
N PRO A 613 -11.27 17.45 -18.80
CA PRO A 613 -11.72 16.11 -18.50
C PRO A 613 -13.23 15.95 -18.70
N ARG A 614 -13.65 14.73 -19.03
CA ARG A 614 -15.06 14.35 -18.98
C ARG A 614 -15.52 14.24 -17.53
N VAL A 615 -16.80 14.57 -17.27
CA VAL A 615 -17.41 14.55 -15.93
C VAL A 615 -17.27 13.18 -15.24
N ASP A 616 -17.35 12.07 -15.99
CA ASP A 616 -17.19 10.71 -15.45
C ASP A 616 -15.78 10.43 -14.88
N ARG A 617 -14.80 11.28 -15.20
CA ARG A 617 -13.42 11.18 -14.70
C ARG A 617 -13.12 12.13 -13.55
N PHE A 618 -14.05 13.02 -13.16
CA PHE A 618 -13.78 14.07 -12.17
C PHE A 618 -13.30 13.53 -10.82
N ASN A 619 -13.78 12.35 -10.40
CA ASN A 619 -13.27 11.69 -9.18
C ASN A 619 -11.76 11.45 -9.22
N THR A 620 -11.23 11.03 -10.37
CA THR A 620 -9.80 10.78 -10.58
C THR A 620 -9.03 12.10 -10.63
N TRP A 621 -9.54 13.07 -11.39
CA TRP A 621 -8.90 14.36 -11.63
C TRP A 621 -8.82 15.24 -10.38
N PHE A 622 -9.85 15.19 -9.52
CA PHE A 622 -9.89 15.91 -8.25
C PHE A 622 -8.77 15.49 -7.27
N ARG A 623 -8.03 14.41 -7.55
CA ARG A 623 -6.94 13.89 -6.70
C ARG A 623 -5.55 14.24 -7.20
N GLY A 624 -5.47 14.84 -8.39
CA GLY A 624 -4.21 15.16 -9.05
C GLY A 624 -3.92 16.65 -9.05
N ARG A 625 -2.88 17.04 -9.79
CA ARG A 625 -2.46 18.44 -9.96
C ARG A 625 -3.49 19.32 -10.68
N ARG A 626 -4.51 18.71 -11.28
CA ARG A 626 -5.56 19.35 -12.07
C ARG A 626 -6.88 19.42 -11.28
N VAL A 627 -6.79 19.52 -9.95
CA VAL A 627 -7.97 19.70 -9.07
C VAL A 627 -8.71 21.02 -9.37
N LEU A 628 -7.99 22.05 -9.82
CA LEU A 628 -8.54 23.37 -10.18
C LEU A 628 -9.66 23.34 -11.22
N PHE A 629 -9.74 22.32 -12.09
CA PHE A 629 -10.82 22.19 -13.09
C PHE A 629 -12.15 21.73 -12.50
N ALA A 630 -12.16 21.34 -11.23
CA ALA A 630 -13.35 20.93 -10.52
C ALA A 630 -13.89 22.00 -9.55
N TYR A 631 -13.14 23.11 -9.40
CA TYR A 631 -13.54 24.34 -8.73
C TYR A 631 -13.98 25.33 -9.80
#